data_AF-A0A5B7YAD7-F1
#
_entry.id   AF-A0A5B7YAD7-F1
#
_cell.length_a   1.000
_cell.length_b   1.000
_cell.length_c   1.000
_cell.angle_alpha   90.00
_cell.angle_beta   90.00
_cell.angle_gamma   90.00
#
_symmetry.space_group_name_H-M   'P 1'
#
loop_
_entity.id
_entity.type
_entity.pdbx_description
1 polymer ?
#
loop_
_entity_poly.entity_id
_entity_poly.type
_entity_poly.pdbx_seq_one_letter_code
_entity_poly.pdbx_strand_id
1 'polypeptide(L)'
;MKPIYLALFLSLSTPLSFAAEEKLPELFRGATEDSNLEVSYDDLNAFLEAEVLVVGRSTRKKVSRQATTGTRMRSRINRLTALEGNRFHFESLQDEEVMKVLTTLKESLEVLPSQVPLSMLSEDEQLAYWLNLYNFTMLYEIGQRELNGSLQDALAYDEKSPLLHDKVLTVAGEELSLHDIHFTILKEKFEQPVVIYGLFQGNIGGPSIRDEAYTGSRVWRQLEDNAVEFINSNRGTYYDGEISVYYKHNLPFFDNDKVKLKTHILNYVDDDRYYEEIVNARELEFEMSDWQIADLTGGARNYGGSAMINSAALLDAVRSEQMMYNEGSSGGMTGVETSLDQSMVQKARMATRFPAIQLEMLQKLKAQHEMNSGTVDVKDISEEEAKSSSDNK
;
A
#
# COMPACT_ATOMS: atom_id res chain seq x y z
N MET A 1 66.90 1.75 36.06
CA MET A 1 66.09 1.36 34.90
C MET A 1 64.94 0.49 35.40
N LYS A 2 63.71 1.00 35.40
CA LYS A 2 62.49 0.27 35.81
C LYS A 2 61.68 -0.04 34.54
N PRO A 3 61.17 -1.27 34.35
CA PRO A 3 60.37 -1.59 33.17
C PRO A 3 58.95 -1.05 33.35
N ILE A 4 58.45 -0.37 32.33
CA ILE A 4 57.07 0.09 32.21
C ILE A 4 56.28 -1.06 31.58
N TYR A 5 55.31 -1.60 32.33
CA TYR A 5 54.34 -2.56 31.80
C TYR A 5 53.30 -1.80 30.99
N LEU A 6 53.23 -2.08 29.69
CA LEU A 6 52.21 -1.59 28.77
C LEU A 6 50.95 -2.42 28.99
N ALA A 7 49.94 -1.83 29.62
CA ALA A 7 48.61 -2.45 29.76
C ALA A 7 47.88 -2.35 28.42
N LEU A 8 47.68 -3.52 27.78
CA LEU A 8 46.85 -3.67 26.59
C LEU A 8 45.39 -3.57 27.03
N PHE A 9 44.76 -2.42 26.83
CA PHE A 9 43.30 -2.27 26.95
C PHE A 9 42.66 -2.99 25.75
N LEU A 10 42.19 -4.21 25.98
CA LEU A 10 41.30 -4.91 25.06
C LEU A 10 39.92 -4.25 25.19
N SER A 11 39.60 -3.33 24.29
CA SER A 11 38.25 -2.80 24.16
C SER A 11 37.35 -3.90 23.59
N LEU A 12 36.59 -4.58 24.46
CA LEU A 12 35.44 -5.36 24.03
C LEU A 12 34.40 -4.37 23.48
N SER A 13 34.37 -4.19 22.16
CA SER A 13 33.21 -3.66 21.47
C SER A 13 32.16 -4.78 21.41
N THR A 14 31.25 -4.81 22.37
CA THR A 14 30.00 -5.58 22.22
C THR A 14 29.19 -4.94 21.09
N PRO A 15 28.82 -5.66 20.02
CA PRO A 15 27.98 -5.10 18.99
C PRO A 15 26.60 -4.76 19.57
N LEU A 16 26.12 -3.53 19.32
CA LEU A 16 24.81 -3.05 19.79
C LEU A 16 23.65 -3.97 19.35
N SER A 17 23.78 -4.73 18.25
CA SER A 17 22.73 -5.62 17.74
C SER A 17 22.24 -6.67 18.75
N PHE A 18 23.08 -7.15 19.66
CA PHE A 18 22.65 -8.18 20.64
C PHE A 18 21.65 -7.65 21.68
N ALA A 19 21.64 -6.34 21.97
CA ALA A 19 20.76 -5.77 22.98
C ALA A 19 19.33 -5.53 22.45
N ALA A 20 19.18 -5.22 21.15
CA ALA A 20 17.88 -5.01 20.52
C ALA A 20 17.08 -6.33 20.41
N GLU A 21 17.79 -7.45 20.13
CA GLU A 21 17.15 -8.75 19.93
C GLU A 21 16.74 -9.48 21.23
N GLU A 22 17.08 -8.97 22.42
CA GLU A 22 16.77 -9.65 23.69
C GLU A 22 15.26 -9.84 23.90
N LYS A 23 14.44 -8.96 23.32
CA LYS A 23 12.97 -9.04 23.37
C LYS A 23 12.36 -9.97 22.33
N LEU A 24 13.12 -10.39 21.31
CA LEU A 24 12.64 -11.30 20.27
C LEU A 24 12.60 -12.73 20.79
N PRO A 25 11.68 -13.59 20.33
CA PRO A 25 11.81 -15.04 20.50
C PRO A 25 13.17 -15.53 19.98
N GLU A 26 13.83 -16.45 20.70
CA GLU A 26 15.20 -16.90 20.38
C GLU A 26 15.34 -17.41 18.94
N LEU A 27 14.29 -18.00 18.39
CA LEU A 27 14.25 -18.55 17.02
C LEU A 27 14.31 -17.49 15.93
N PHE A 28 13.99 -16.22 16.23
CA PHE A 28 13.98 -15.11 15.28
C PHE A 28 15.17 -14.15 15.46
N ARG A 29 16.11 -14.50 16.35
CA ARG A 29 17.33 -13.74 16.60
C ARG A 29 18.44 -14.10 15.61
N GLY A 30 19.34 -13.15 15.41
CA GLY A 30 20.50 -13.27 14.55
C GLY A 30 20.19 -13.17 13.06
N ALA A 31 21.27 -13.07 12.30
CA ALA A 31 21.27 -13.06 10.85
C ALA A 31 22.65 -13.49 10.34
N THR A 32 22.72 -13.89 9.09
CA THR A 32 23.98 -14.17 8.39
C THR A 32 24.13 -13.16 7.25
N GLU A 33 24.82 -12.06 7.52
CA GLU A 33 24.98 -10.94 6.56
C GLU A 33 25.55 -11.37 5.20
N ASP A 34 26.55 -12.25 5.20
CA ASP A 34 27.18 -12.76 3.99
C ASP A 34 26.44 -13.98 3.37
N SER A 35 25.17 -14.17 3.72
CA SER A 35 24.38 -15.29 3.19
C SER A 35 24.09 -15.10 1.71
N ASN A 36 24.25 -16.19 0.94
CA ASN A 36 23.85 -16.24 -0.47
C ASN A 36 22.47 -16.91 -0.65
N LEU A 37 21.74 -17.15 0.44
CA LEU A 37 20.39 -17.70 0.38
C LEU A 37 19.41 -16.57 0.04
N GLU A 38 18.59 -16.82 -0.98
CA GLU A 38 17.53 -15.92 -1.43
C GLU A 38 16.23 -16.71 -1.52
N VAL A 39 15.14 -16.13 -1.00
CA VAL A 39 13.80 -16.68 -1.09
C VAL A 39 13.17 -16.20 -2.39
N SER A 40 12.72 -17.13 -3.23
CA SER A 40 11.92 -16.77 -4.40
C SER A 40 10.49 -16.45 -3.96
N TYR A 41 9.97 -15.34 -4.47
CA TYR A 41 8.60 -14.86 -4.27
C TYR A 41 7.84 -14.75 -5.60
N ASP A 42 8.20 -15.54 -6.61
CA ASP A 42 7.60 -15.47 -7.95
C ASP A 42 6.10 -15.82 -7.94
N ASP A 43 5.69 -16.70 -7.04
CA ASP A 43 4.30 -17.08 -6.81
C ASP A 43 3.50 -15.95 -6.15
N LEU A 44 4.07 -15.27 -5.16
CA LEU A 44 3.50 -14.07 -4.56
C LEU A 44 3.38 -12.95 -5.60
N ASN A 45 4.41 -12.74 -6.42
CA ASN A 45 4.40 -11.75 -7.51
C ASN A 45 3.26 -12.03 -8.49
N ALA A 46 3.12 -13.27 -8.95
CA ALA A 46 2.06 -13.64 -9.89
C ALA A 46 0.65 -13.39 -9.31
N PHE A 47 0.46 -13.61 -8.01
CA PHE A 47 -0.79 -13.31 -7.33
C PHE A 47 -1.03 -11.79 -7.20
N LEU A 48 -0.03 -11.04 -6.74
CA LEU A 48 -0.15 -9.58 -6.56
C LEU A 48 -0.35 -8.86 -7.90
N GLU A 49 0.36 -9.24 -8.95
CA GLU A 49 0.22 -8.65 -10.29
C GLU A 49 -1.19 -8.85 -10.85
N ALA A 50 -1.85 -9.97 -10.52
CA ALA A 50 -3.22 -10.26 -10.96
C ALA A 50 -4.27 -9.48 -10.16
N GLU A 51 -4.05 -9.26 -8.86
CA GLU A 51 -5.07 -8.74 -7.94
C GLU A 51 -4.88 -7.26 -7.55
N VAL A 52 -3.70 -6.67 -7.80
CA VAL A 52 -3.37 -5.29 -7.44
C VAL A 52 -3.45 -4.37 -8.64
N LEU A 53 -4.31 -3.34 -8.54
CA LEU A 53 -4.28 -2.19 -9.43
C LEU A 53 -3.37 -1.11 -8.84
N VAL A 54 -2.23 -0.89 -9.50
CA VAL A 54 -1.34 0.22 -9.21
C VAL A 54 -1.98 1.53 -9.64
N VAL A 55 -2.17 2.47 -8.72
CA VAL A 55 -2.69 3.81 -9.03
C VAL A 55 -1.54 4.80 -9.25
N GLY A 56 -0.42 4.61 -8.55
CA GLY A 56 0.77 5.45 -8.64
C GLY A 56 0.70 6.71 -7.77
N ARG A 57 1.65 7.64 -7.97
CA ARG A 57 1.82 8.83 -7.12
C ARG A 57 0.55 9.70 -7.09
N SER A 58 0.25 10.25 -5.92
CA SER A 58 -0.88 11.16 -5.77
C SER A 58 -0.67 12.46 -6.58
N THR A 59 -1.70 12.87 -7.34
CA THR A 59 -1.80 14.22 -7.90
C THR A 59 -2.55 15.19 -6.96
N ARG A 60 -2.91 14.74 -5.75
CA ARG A 60 -3.71 15.43 -4.73
C ARG A 60 -5.08 15.97 -5.22
N LYS A 61 -5.57 15.49 -6.37
CA LYS A 61 -6.82 15.95 -6.99
C LYS A 61 -8.02 15.37 -6.27
N LYS A 62 -8.95 16.24 -5.88
CA LYS A 62 -10.19 15.84 -5.21
C LYS A 62 -11.24 15.37 -6.23
N VAL A 63 -11.94 14.29 -5.93
CA VAL A 63 -13.06 13.82 -6.76
C VAL A 63 -14.19 14.87 -6.75
N SER A 64 -14.79 15.12 -7.92
CA SER A 64 -15.95 16.01 -8.05
C SER A 64 -17.17 15.46 -7.27
N ARG A 65 -18.07 16.34 -6.83
CA ARG A 65 -19.31 15.89 -6.17
C ARG A 65 -20.25 15.35 -7.25
N GLN A 66 -20.63 14.09 -7.16
CA GLN A 66 -21.65 13.53 -8.03
C GLN A 66 -23.04 13.87 -7.48
N ALA A 67 -23.90 14.45 -8.32
CA ALA A 67 -25.29 14.71 -7.99
C ALA A 67 -26.12 13.46 -8.37
N THR A 68 -26.71 12.79 -7.38
CA THR A 68 -27.70 11.74 -7.64
C THR A 68 -29.07 12.40 -7.91
N THR A 69 -29.59 12.25 -9.13
CA THR A 69 -30.96 12.68 -9.47
C THR A 69 -31.95 11.62 -8.99
N GLY A 70 -32.98 12.03 -8.24
CA GLY A 70 -34.06 11.12 -7.81
C GLY A 70 -33.84 10.40 -6.47
N THR A 71 -32.70 10.58 -5.79
CA THR A 71 -32.54 10.19 -4.37
C THR A 71 -31.71 11.22 -3.60
N ARG A 72 -32.01 11.40 -2.31
CA ARG A 72 -31.15 12.20 -1.40
C ARG A 72 -30.01 11.37 -0.82
N MET A 73 -29.99 10.06 -1.03
CA MET A 73 -28.93 9.17 -0.58
C MET A 73 -27.69 9.32 -1.46
N ARG A 74 -26.50 9.23 -0.84
CA ARG A 74 -25.20 9.39 -1.50
C ARG A 74 -24.26 8.31 -1.03
N SER A 75 -23.44 7.80 -1.93
CA SER A 75 -22.29 6.99 -1.54
C SER A 75 -21.34 7.84 -0.70
N ARG A 76 -20.90 7.30 0.43
CA ARG A 76 -19.95 7.96 1.34
C ARG A 76 -18.54 7.60 0.87
N ILE A 77 -18.02 8.35 -0.10
CA ILE A 77 -16.62 8.27 -0.53
C ILE A 77 -15.84 9.45 0.04
N ASN A 78 -14.61 9.22 0.52
CA ASN A 78 -13.71 10.31 0.85
C ASN A 78 -13.14 10.92 -0.43
N ARG A 79 -13.58 12.14 -0.73
CA ARG A 79 -13.24 12.83 -2.00
C ARG A 79 -11.77 13.22 -2.10
N LEU A 80 -11.04 13.28 -0.98
CA LEU A 80 -9.62 13.66 -0.95
C LEU A 80 -8.72 12.51 -1.41
N THR A 81 -9.11 11.28 -1.08
CA THR A 81 -8.28 10.07 -1.12
C THR A 81 -8.81 9.02 -2.10
N ALA A 82 -10.04 9.17 -2.60
CA ALA A 82 -10.68 8.19 -3.49
C ALA A 82 -9.87 7.83 -4.75
N LEU A 83 -9.00 8.72 -5.24
CA LEU A 83 -8.13 8.49 -6.41
C LEU A 83 -6.67 8.20 -6.03
N GLU A 84 -6.39 7.82 -4.79
CA GLU A 84 -5.04 7.65 -4.27
C GLU A 84 -4.85 6.29 -3.63
N GLY A 85 -3.60 5.84 -3.58
CA GLY A 85 -3.20 4.53 -3.08
C GLY A 85 -3.56 3.40 -4.04
N ASN A 86 -2.79 2.32 -4.01
CA ASN A 86 -3.11 1.14 -4.81
C ASN A 86 -4.41 0.48 -4.33
N ARG A 87 -5.01 -0.36 -5.19
CA ARG A 87 -6.23 -1.11 -4.87
C ARG A 87 -5.97 -2.59 -5.00
N PHE A 88 -6.50 -3.37 -4.07
CA PHE A 88 -6.54 -4.82 -4.15
C PHE A 88 -7.97 -5.25 -4.52
N HIS A 89 -8.12 -6.26 -5.36
CA HIS A 89 -9.41 -6.76 -5.79
C HIS A 89 -10.04 -7.70 -4.74
N PHE A 90 -10.58 -7.16 -3.65
CA PHE A 90 -11.10 -8.00 -2.56
C PHE A 90 -12.32 -8.83 -2.96
N GLU A 91 -13.09 -8.40 -3.96
CA GLU A 91 -14.22 -9.17 -4.49
C GLU A 91 -13.79 -10.52 -5.10
N SER A 92 -12.56 -10.65 -5.62
CA SER A 92 -12.08 -11.94 -6.14
C SER A 92 -11.97 -13.01 -5.05
N LEU A 93 -11.74 -12.62 -3.80
CA LEU A 93 -11.62 -13.55 -2.67
C LEU A 93 -12.96 -14.20 -2.29
N GLN A 94 -14.08 -13.77 -2.87
CA GLN A 94 -15.36 -14.50 -2.77
C GLN A 94 -15.34 -15.79 -3.61
N ASP A 95 -14.44 -15.89 -4.58
CA ASP A 95 -14.18 -17.13 -5.30
C ASP A 95 -13.33 -18.06 -4.42
N GLU A 96 -13.86 -19.25 -4.16
CA GLU A 96 -13.20 -20.27 -3.34
C GLU A 96 -11.83 -20.69 -3.90
N GLU A 97 -11.65 -20.67 -5.22
CA GLU A 97 -10.38 -21.02 -5.85
C GLU A 97 -9.32 -19.94 -5.57
N VAL A 98 -9.67 -18.66 -5.71
CA VAL A 98 -8.75 -17.54 -5.44
C VAL A 98 -8.39 -17.48 -3.95
N MET A 99 -9.39 -17.64 -3.07
CA MET A 99 -9.16 -17.66 -1.63
C MET A 99 -8.26 -18.83 -1.20
N LYS A 100 -8.42 -19.99 -1.85
CA LYS A 100 -7.55 -21.15 -1.63
C LYS A 100 -6.11 -20.91 -2.10
N VAL A 101 -5.90 -20.21 -3.22
CA VAL A 101 -4.56 -19.81 -3.66
C VAL A 101 -3.93 -18.89 -2.62
N LEU A 102 -4.63 -17.84 -2.17
CA LEU A 102 -4.14 -16.94 -1.13
C LEU A 102 -3.80 -17.68 0.18
N THR A 103 -4.66 -18.62 0.59
CA THR A 103 -4.41 -19.48 1.77
C THR A 103 -3.12 -20.29 1.60
N THR A 104 -2.92 -20.89 0.42
CA THR A 104 -1.72 -21.69 0.12
C THR A 104 -0.45 -20.85 0.16
N LEU A 105 -0.49 -19.61 -0.37
CA LEU A 105 0.64 -18.69 -0.34
C LEU A 105 0.96 -18.21 1.09
N LYS A 106 -0.05 -17.94 1.91
CA LYS A 106 0.14 -17.63 3.34
C LYS A 106 0.80 -18.81 4.07
N GLU A 107 0.26 -20.02 3.88
CA GLU A 107 0.78 -21.24 4.52
C GLU A 107 2.22 -21.57 4.07
N SER A 108 2.57 -21.32 2.81
CA SER A 108 3.94 -21.53 2.32
C SER A 108 4.95 -20.62 3.03
N LEU A 109 4.58 -19.36 3.29
CA LEU A 109 5.38 -18.44 4.08
C LEU A 109 5.49 -18.89 5.55
N GLU A 110 4.41 -19.34 6.18
CA GLU A 110 4.45 -19.83 7.57
C GLU A 110 5.40 -21.02 7.78
N VAL A 111 5.43 -21.93 6.80
CA VAL A 111 6.24 -23.14 6.88
C VAL A 111 7.72 -22.86 6.58
N LEU A 112 8.06 -21.80 5.85
CA LEU A 112 9.42 -21.52 5.38
C LEU A 112 10.48 -21.55 6.50
N PRO A 113 10.30 -20.87 7.66
CA PRO A 113 11.28 -20.89 8.74
C PRO A 113 11.52 -22.26 9.38
N SER A 114 10.58 -23.20 9.20
CA SER A 114 10.71 -24.58 9.67
C SER A 114 11.62 -25.41 8.75
N GLN A 115 11.81 -24.98 7.50
CA GLN A 115 12.68 -25.63 6.52
C GLN A 115 14.07 -24.99 6.49
N VAL A 116 14.12 -23.66 6.52
CA VAL A 116 15.34 -22.86 6.54
C VAL A 116 15.24 -21.87 7.70
N PRO A 117 16.00 -22.07 8.79
CA PRO A 117 16.00 -21.13 9.91
C PRO A 117 16.33 -19.71 9.45
N LEU A 118 15.55 -18.72 9.90
CA LEU A 118 15.71 -17.32 9.48
C LEU A 118 17.10 -16.77 9.77
N SER A 119 17.78 -17.24 10.81
CA SER A 119 19.15 -16.83 11.15
C SER A 119 20.19 -17.17 10.07
N MET A 120 19.87 -18.07 9.12
CA MET A 120 20.72 -18.36 7.95
C MET A 120 20.55 -17.35 6.82
N LEU A 121 19.53 -16.49 6.88
CA LEU A 121 19.26 -15.44 5.90
C LEU A 121 19.93 -14.12 6.36
N SER A 122 20.21 -13.21 5.43
CA SER A 122 20.63 -11.85 5.76
C SER A 122 19.50 -11.06 6.44
N GLU A 123 19.82 -9.96 7.14
CA GLU A 123 18.80 -9.10 7.75
C GLU A 123 17.77 -8.61 6.72
N ASP A 124 18.24 -8.20 5.53
CA ASP A 124 17.39 -7.71 4.45
C ASP A 124 16.40 -8.78 3.95
N GLU A 125 16.86 -10.04 3.82
CA GLU A 125 16.02 -11.14 3.39
C GLU A 125 14.99 -11.52 4.48
N GLN A 126 15.38 -11.44 5.76
CA GLN A 126 14.44 -11.59 6.86
C GLN A 126 13.39 -10.47 6.87
N LEU A 127 13.77 -9.22 6.60
CA LEU A 127 12.84 -8.09 6.51
C LEU A 127 11.82 -8.33 5.39
N ALA A 128 12.29 -8.72 4.20
CA ALA A 128 11.43 -9.04 3.07
C ALA A 128 10.43 -10.15 3.41
N TYR A 129 10.91 -11.23 4.05
CA TYR A 129 10.06 -12.32 4.52
C TYR A 129 8.95 -11.84 5.46
N TRP A 130 9.28 -11.06 6.51
CA TRP A 130 8.30 -10.61 7.49
C TRP A 130 7.27 -9.65 6.90
N LEU A 131 7.68 -8.76 5.99
CA LEU A 131 6.77 -7.87 5.28
C LEU A 131 5.80 -8.63 4.38
N ASN A 132 6.30 -9.63 3.63
CA ASN A 132 5.48 -10.47 2.78
C ASN A 132 4.48 -11.30 3.60
N LEU A 133 4.95 -11.96 4.66
CA LEU A 133 4.07 -12.72 5.56
C LEU A 133 2.99 -11.84 6.17
N TYR A 134 3.35 -10.65 6.67
CA TYR A 134 2.39 -9.70 7.22
C TYR A 134 1.33 -9.31 6.18
N ASN A 135 1.75 -8.90 4.98
CA ASN A 135 0.84 -8.40 3.95
C ASN A 135 -0.10 -9.48 3.42
N PHE A 136 0.40 -10.70 3.17
CA PHE A 136 -0.45 -11.82 2.74
C PHE A 136 -1.41 -12.28 3.83
N THR A 137 -0.98 -12.24 5.09
CA THR A 137 -1.86 -12.53 6.23
C THR A 137 -2.94 -11.47 6.38
N MET A 138 -2.59 -10.19 6.20
CA MET A 138 -3.55 -9.09 6.20
C MET A 138 -4.62 -9.28 5.11
N LEU A 139 -4.22 -9.61 3.88
CA LEU A 139 -5.15 -9.92 2.79
C LEU A 139 -6.08 -11.08 3.14
N TYR A 140 -5.52 -12.17 3.68
CA TYR A 140 -6.29 -13.33 4.10
C TYR A 140 -7.32 -12.98 5.18
N GLU A 141 -6.91 -12.29 6.24
CA GLU A 141 -7.77 -11.90 7.36
C GLU A 141 -8.90 -10.94 6.96
N ILE A 142 -8.64 -10.07 5.98
CA ILE A 142 -9.67 -9.20 5.41
C ILE A 142 -10.63 -10.01 4.53
N GLY A 143 -10.10 -10.92 3.70
CA GLY A 143 -10.89 -11.78 2.81
C GLY A 143 -11.86 -12.71 3.57
N GLN A 144 -11.50 -13.12 4.78
CA GLN A 144 -12.36 -13.96 5.64
C GLN A 144 -13.52 -13.19 6.31
N ARG A 145 -13.60 -11.87 6.14
CA ARG A 145 -14.57 -11.02 6.84
C ARG A 145 -15.64 -10.50 5.90
N GLU A 146 -16.88 -10.54 6.39
CA GLU A 146 -18.02 -9.84 5.78
C GLU A 146 -17.93 -8.34 6.08
N LEU A 147 -17.28 -7.57 5.19
CA LEU A 147 -17.03 -6.16 5.43
C LEU A 147 -18.07 -5.24 4.78
N ASN A 148 -18.49 -4.21 5.52
CA ASN A 148 -19.43 -3.19 5.04
C ASN A 148 -18.74 -1.99 4.37
N GLY A 149 -17.60 -2.21 3.72
CA GLY A 149 -16.84 -1.17 3.01
C GLY A 149 -15.93 -0.29 3.88
N SER A 150 -15.84 -0.54 5.19
CA SER A 150 -14.96 0.15 6.13
C SER A 150 -14.29 -0.85 7.07
N LEU A 151 -13.01 -0.64 7.35
CA LEU A 151 -12.23 -1.40 8.32
C LEU A 151 -12.17 -0.75 9.70
N GLN A 152 -12.82 0.39 9.92
CA GLN A 152 -12.68 1.15 11.17
C GLN A 152 -12.95 0.30 12.43
N ASP A 153 -13.99 -0.54 12.41
CA ASP A 153 -14.36 -1.36 13.56
C ASP A 153 -13.41 -2.56 13.75
N ALA A 154 -12.77 -3.03 12.68
CA ALA A 154 -11.85 -4.16 12.70
C ALA A 154 -10.41 -3.72 13.00
N LEU A 155 -10.00 -2.53 12.55
CA LEU A 155 -8.64 -1.99 12.51
C LEU A 155 -8.52 -0.70 13.33
N ALA A 156 -9.18 -0.61 14.49
CA ALA A 156 -9.21 0.62 15.31
C ALA A 156 -7.84 1.02 15.94
N TYR A 157 -6.75 0.35 15.59
CA TYR A 157 -5.39 0.52 16.15
C TYR A 157 -5.36 0.55 17.69
N ASP A 158 -6.30 -0.13 18.32
CA ASP A 158 -6.38 -0.31 19.77
C ASP A 158 -6.17 -1.78 20.13
N GLU A 159 -5.92 -2.05 21.42
CA GLU A 159 -5.71 -3.40 21.95
C GLU A 159 -6.91 -4.33 21.77
N LYS A 160 -8.06 -3.79 21.32
CA LYS A 160 -9.30 -4.55 21.11
C LYS A 160 -9.52 -4.91 19.65
N SER A 161 -8.65 -4.45 18.73
CA SER A 161 -8.72 -4.81 17.32
C SER A 161 -8.45 -6.32 17.16
N PRO A 162 -9.48 -7.12 16.84
CA PRO A 162 -9.30 -8.56 16.69
C PRO A 162 -8.42 -8.86 15.48
N LEU A 163 -8.56 -8.07 14.40
CA LEU A 163 -7.77 -8.23 13.18
C LEU A 163 -6.26 -8.15 13.43
N LEU A 164 -5.81 -7.30 14.35
CA LEU A 164 -4.37 -7.16 14.63
C LEU A 164 -3.86 -8.12 15.72
N HIS A 165 -4.68 -8.47 16.72
CA HIS A 165 -4.20 -9.14 17.93
C HIS A 165 -4.52 -10.65 17.98
N ASP A 166 -5.42 -11.14 17.13
CA ASP A 166 -5.72 -12.58 17.07
C ASP A 166 -4.47 -13.36 16.60
N LYS A 167 -4.19 -14.49 17.27
CA LYS A 167 -3.07 -15.38 16.93
C LYS A 167 -3.45 -16.23 15.71
N VAL A 168 -3.18 -15.70 14.52
CA VAL A 168 -3.63 -16.25 13.22
C VAL A 168 -2.50 -16.93 12.42
N LEU A 169 -1.28 -16.94 12.97
CA LEU A 169 -0.09 -17.51 12.36
C LEU A 169 0.61 -18.47 13.33
N THR A 170 1.24 -19.51 12.78
CA THR A 170 2.19 -20.35 13.52
C THR A 170 3.50 -20.45 12.74
N VAL A 171 4.52 -19.72 13.18
CA VAL A 171 5.82 -19.66 12.49
C VAL A 171 6.88 -20.36 13.34
N ALA A 172 7.47 -21.43 12.80
CA ALA A 172 8.45 -22.26 13.52
C ALA A 172 7.98 -22.75 14.91
N GLY A 173 6.67 -22.93 15.09
CA GLY A 173 6.04 -23.36 16.34
C GLY A 173 5.61 -22.22 17.29
N GLU A 174 5.88 -20.96 16.94
CA GLU A 174 5.44 -19.79 17.71
C GLU A 174 4.12 -19.23 17.16
N GLU A 175 3.13 -19.03 18.04
CA GLU A 175 1.85 -18.41 17.69
C GLU A 175 1.99 -16.89 17.61
N LEU A 176 1.73 -16.33 16.43
CA LEU A 176 1.90 -14.90 16.14
C LEU A 176 0.60 -14.26 15.65
N SER A 177 0.44 -13.00 16.01
CA SER A 177 -0.55 -12.07 15.44
C SER A 177 0.13 -11.09 14.49
N LEU A 178 -0.66 -10.35 13.72
CA LEU A 178 -0.15 -9.24 12.91
C LEU A 178 0.51 -8.17 13.80
N HIS A 179 -0.01 -7.93 15.01
CA HIS A 179 0.59 -7.03 15.99
C HIS A 179 1.97 -7.52 16.43
N ASP A 180 2.15 -8.82 16.67
CA ASP A 180 3.45 -9.37 17.08
C ASP A 180 4.50 -9.20 15.97
N ILE A 181 4.13 -9.49 14.71
CA ILE A 181 5.04 -9.23 13.58
C ILE A 181 5.42 -7.75 13.53
N HIS A 182 4.44 -6.85 13.69
CA HIS A 182 4.64 -5.41 13.60
C HIS A 182 5.52 -4.85 14.73
N PHE A 183 5.16 -5.07 15.99
CA PHE A 183 5.80 -4.41 17.13
C PHE A 183 6.77 -5.28 17.92
N THR A 184 6.61 -6.61 17.91
CA THR A 184 7.55 -7.50 18.59
C THR A 184 8.71 -7.85 17.69
N ILE A 185 8.46 -8.10 16.40
CA ILE A 185 9.51 -8.52 15.46
C ILE A 185 10.10 -7.33 14.72
N LEU A 186 9.30 -6.67 13.87
CA LEU A 186 9.83 -5.65 12.97
C LEU A 186 10.42 -4.45 13.71
N LYS A 187 9.67 -3.92 14.68
CA LYS A 187 10.07 -2.75 15.49
C LYS A 187 11.32 -2.96 16.34
N GLU A 188 11.57 -4.19 16.82
CA GLU A 188 12.69 -4.50 17.70
C GLU A 188 13.91 -4.99 16.91
N LYS A 189 13.72 -5.62 15.74
CA LYS A 189 14.82 -6.08 14.89
C LYS A 189 15.30 -5.03 13.88
N PHE A 190 14.38 -4.26 13.30
CA PHE A 190 14.68 -3.28 12.24
C PHE A 190 14.37 -1.87 12.76
N GLU A 191 15.42 -1.14 13.19
CA GLU A 191 15.28 0.17 13.83
C GLU A 191 14.82 1.29 12.87
N GLN A 192 14.83 1.06 11.55
CA GLN A 192 14.56 2.08 10.55
C GLN A 192 13.05 2.36 10.42
N PRO A 193 12.58 3.60 10.66
CA PRO A 193 11.14 3.90 10.60
C PRO A 193 10.51 3.73 9.22
N VAL A 194 11.32 3.63 8.15
CA VAL A 194 10.82 3.39 6.78
C VAL A 194 10.10 2.03 6.65
N VAL A 195 10.37 1.08 7.55
CA VAL A 195 9.73 -0.24 7.57
C VAL A 195 8.21 -0.16 7.65
N ILE A 196 7.65 0.86 8.32
CA ILE A 196 6.19 1.00 8.47
C ILE A 196 5.49 1.14 7.11
N TYR A 197 6.14 1.69 6.08
CA TYR A 197 5.53 1.83 4.76
C TYR A 197 5.43 0.50 4.00
N GLY A 198 6.03 -0.56 4.53
CA GLY A 198 5.89 -1.91 4.03
C GLY A 198 4.64 -2.63 4.50
N LEU A 199 3.93 -2.08 5.49
CA LEU A 199 2.83 -2.75 6.19
C LEU A 199 1.47 -2.29 5.67
N PHE A 200 0.93 -3.05 4.72
CA PHE A 200 -0.39 -2.81 4.18
C PHE A 200 -1.47 -3.00 5.25
N GLN A 201 -2.42 -2.08 5.31
CA GLN A 201 -3.45 -2.06 6.35
C GLN A 201 -4.84 -2.47 5.85
N GLY A 202 -4.99 -2.72 4.54
CA GLY A 202 -6.29 -3.03 3.94
C GLY A 202 -7.18 -1.82 3.64
N ASN A 203 -6.92 -0.68 4.27
CA ASN A 203 -7.68 0.56 4.07
C ASN A 203 -6.91 1.56 3.19
N ILE A 204 -7.65 2.48 2.56
CA ILE A 204 -7.08 3.54 1.73
C ILE A 204 -6.14 4.41 2.57
N GLY A 205 -6.45 4.71 3.82
CA GLY A 205 -5.68 5.63 4.66
C GLY A 205 -4.27 5.15 5.08
N GLY A 206 -3.88 3.90 4.81
CA GLY A 206 -2.55 3.36 5.12
C GLY A 206 -1.60 3.31 3.91
N PRO A 207 -0.35 2.83 4.08
CA PRO A 207 0.57 2.61 2.97
C PRO A 207 -0.01 1.68 1.90
N SER A 208 0.38 1.89 0.64
CA SER A 208 -0.13 1.10 -0.49
C SER A 208 0.42 -0.32 -0.48
N ILE A 209 -0.43 -1.29 -0.83
CA ILE A 209 0.04 -2.62 -1.24
C ILE A 209 0.78 -2.52 -2.57
N ARG A 210 1.88 -3.26 -2.72
CA ARG A 210 2.66 -3.35 -3.95
C ARG A 210 2.10 -4.44 -4.86
N ASP A 211 2.31 -4.30 -6.17
CA ASP A 211 2.03 -5.33 -7.19
C ASP A 211 3.14 -6.39 -7.30
N GLU A 212 4.18 -6.28 -6.48
CA GLU A 212 5.28 -7.24 -6.33
C GLU A 212 5.56 -7.46 -4.84
N ALA A 213 6.08 -8.64 -4.51
CA ALA A 213 6.57 -8.98 -3.18
C ALA A 213 7.86 -8.23 -2.84
N TYR A 214 8.14 -8.11 -1.55
CA TYR A 214 9.43 -7.64 -1.07
C TYR A 214 10.51 -8.71 -1.30
N THR A 215 11.71 -8.31 -1.69
CA THR A 215 12.88 -9.20 -1.85
C THR A 215 14.06 -8.61 -1.09
N GLY A 216 14.92 -9.41 -0.45
CA GLY A 216 16.01 -8.86 0.36
C GLY A 216 16.91 -7.90 -0.43
N SER A 217 17.23 -8.23 -1.68
CA SER A 217 18.05 -7.38 -2.56
C SER A 217 17.45 -6.00 -2.88
N ARG A 218 16.15 -5.77 -2.65
CA ARG A 218 15.44 -4.53 -3.00
C ARG A 218 14.61 -3.93 -1.86
N VAL A 219 14.51 -4.60 -0.71
CA VAL A 219 13.51 -4.28 0.33
C VAL A 219 13.56 -2.83 0.77
N TRP A 220 14.76 -2.27 0.98
CA TRP A 220 14.93 -0.88 1.38
C TRP A 220 14.45 0.11 0.32
N ARG A 221 14.76 -0.12 -0.96
CA ARG A 221 14.26 0.71 -2.06
C ARG A 221 12.74 0.61 -2.19
N GLN A 222 12.19 -0.60 -2.06
CA GLN A 222 10.74 -0.82 -2.11
C GLN A 222 10.02 -0.09 -0.97
N LEU A 223 10.60 -0.10 0.24
CA LEU A 223 10.09 0.65 1.39
C LEU A 223 10.18 2.16 1.18
N GLU A 224 11.29 2.67 0.63
CA GLU A 224 11.46 4.09 0.29
C GLU A 224 10.45 4.53 -0.77
N ASP A 225 10.22 3.74 -1.83
CA ASP A 225 9.24 4.04 -2.86
C ASP A 225 7.82 4.17 -2.25
N ASN A 226 7.46 3.25 -1.35
CA ASN A 226 6.19 3.29 -0.62
C ASN A 226 6.12 4.50 0.32
N ALA A 227 7.22 4.85 0.99
CA ALA A 227 7.29 6.03 1.84
C ALA A 227 7.03 7.31 1.04
N VAL A 228 7.73 7.47 -0.08
CA VAL A 228 7.57 8.61 -0.98
C VAL A 228 6.15 8.68 -1.53
N GLU A 229 5.54 7.56 -1.94
CA GLU A 229 4.15 7.55 -2.42
C GLU A 229 3.17 7.98 -1.32
N PHE A 230 3.26 7.36 -0.15
CA PHE A 230 2.31 7.57 0.94
C PHE A 230 2.43 8.99 1.53
N ILE A 231 3.63 9.41 1.91
CA ILE A 231 3.90 10.71 2.55
C ILE A 231 3.41 11.85 1.67
N ASN A 232 3.63 11.75 0.36
CA ASN A 232 3.26 12.78 -0.59
C ASN A 232 1.78 12.74 -1.01
N SER A 233 0.98 11.81 -0.50
CA SER A 233 -0.45 11.70 -0.81
C SER A 233 -1.34 12.53 0.12
N ASN A 234 -2.62 12.70 -0.24
CA ASN A 234 -3.67 13.20 0.66
C ASN A 234 -4.08 12.15 1.72
N ARG A 235 -3.32 11.07 1.88
CA ARG A 235 -3.50 10.04 2.92
C ARG A 235 -2.38 10.11 3.96
N GLY A 236 -1.19 10.56 3.56
CA GLY A 236 -0.01 10.70 4.42
C GLY A 236 0.11 12.08 5.06
N THR A 237 0.08 13.15 4.26
CA THR A 237 0.26 14.54 4.73
C THR A 237 -0.71 15.51 4.06
N TYR A 238 -1.08 16.55 4.80
CA TYR A 238 -1.95 17.61 4.31
C TYR A 238 -1.52 18.98 4.87
N TYR A 239 -2.29 20.00 4.51
CA TYR A 239 -2.05 21.39 4.90
C TYR A 239 -2.02 21.55 6.45
N ASP A 240 -1.32 22.59 6.93
CA ASP A 240 -1.21 22.98 8.36
C ASP A 240 -0.60 21.94 9.31
N GLY A 241 0.15 20.95 8.80
CA GLY A 241 0.74 19.90 9.65
C GLY A 241 -0.22 18.79 10.02
N GLU A 242 -1.39 18.71 9.36
CA GLU A 242 -2.26 17.54 9.39
C GLU A 242 -1.55 16.34 8.75
N ILE A 243 -1.54 15.21 9.45
CA ILE A 243 -0.90 13.97 9.02
C ILE A 243 -1.79 12.75 9.29
N SER A 244 -1.43 11.62 8.68
CA SER A 244 -2.14 10.36 8.83
C SER A 244 -2.26 9.89 10.28
N VAL A 245 -3.44 9.38 10.66
CA VAL A 245 -3.64 8.60 11.89
C VAL A 245 -2.76 7.35 11.93
N TYR A 246 -2.27 6.87 10.78
CA TYR A 246 -1.31 5.77 10.70
C TYR A 246 -0.03 6.07 11.48
N TYR A 247 0.44 7.33 11.47
CA TYR A 247 1.61 7.73 12.25
C TYR A 247 1.38 7.70 13.76
N LYS A 248 0.14 7.87 14.21
CA LYS A 248 -0.19 7.74 15.64
C LYS A 248 0.02 6.31 16.12
N HIS A 249 -0.43 5.34 15.32
CA HIS A 249 -0.23 3.92 15.62
C HIS A 249 1.25 3.53 15.60
N ASN A 250 2.01 4.11 14.67
CA ASN A 250 3.42 3.82 14.44
C ASN A 250 4.39 4.72 15.21
N LEU A 251 3.90 5.60 16.08
CA LEU A 251 4.76 6.49 16.86
C LEU A 251 5.86 5.77 17.68
N PRO A 252 5.66 4.50 18.13
CA PRO A 252 6.75 3.72 18.73
C PRO A 252 8.00 3.59 17.83
N PHE A 253 7.87 3.51 16.50
CA PHE A 253 9.01 3.49 15.55
C PHE A 253 9.83 4.79 15.57
N PHE A 254 9.29 5.85 16.16
CA PHE A 254 9.94 7.15 16.32
C PHE A 254 10.28 7.41 17.80
N ASP A 255 10.44 6.37 18.61
CA ASP A 255 10.65 6.45 20.07
C ASP A 255 9.58 7.25 20.81
N ASN A 256 8.35 7.23 20.29
CA ASN A 256 7.24 8.05 20.77
C ASN A 256 7.50 9.57 20.69
N ASP A 257 8.42 10.00 19.82
CA ASP A 257 8.85 11.39 19.65
C ASP A 257 8.31 11.99 18.34
N LYS A 258 7.41 12.97 18.47
CA LYS A 258 6.84 13.71 17.33
C LYS A 258 7.88 14.53 16.55
N VAL A 259 9.00 14.94 17.19
CA VAL A 259 10.08 15.66 16.51
C VAL A 259 10.81 14.71 15.56
N LYS A 260 11.11 13.48 15.99
CA LYS A 260 11.69 12.44 15.13
C LYS A 260 10.77 12.10 13.96
N LEU A 261 9.47 11.97 14.22
CA LEU A 261 8.46 11.80 13.17
C LEU A 261 8.47 12.97 12.18
N LYS A 262 8.46 14.23 12.67
CA LYS A 262 8.50 15.41 11.81
C LYS A 262 9.74 15.42 10.91
N THR A 263 10.93 15.18 11.47
CA THR A 263 12.17 15.08 10.71
C THR A 263 12.09 13.99 9.65
N HIS A 264 11.56 12.81 10.01
CA HIS A 264 11.39 11.72 9.07
C HIS A 264 10.46 12.10 7.91
N ILE A 265 9.29 12.70 8.19
CA ILE A 265 8.36 13.15 7.14
C ILE A 265 9.06 14.15 6.21
N LEU A 266 9.76 15.15 6.77
CA LEU A 266 10.46 16.17 5.98
C LEU A 266 11.57 15.59 5.06
N ASN A 267 12.11 14.42 5.38
CA ASN A 267 13.10 13.77 4.50
C ASN A 267 12.49 13.19 3.21
N TYR A 268 11.17 13.02 3.15
CA TYR A 268 10.48 12.37 2.02
C TYR A 268 9.40 13.24 1.37
N VAL A 269 8.98 14.34 2.01
CA VAL A 269 8.02 15.28 1.39
C VAL A 269 8.72 16.02 0.26
N ASP A 270 8.10 16.03 -0.93
CA ASP A 270 8.59 16.80 -2.07
C ASP A 270 8.47 18.33 -1.79
N ASP A 271 9.47 19.11 -2.21
CA ASP A 271 9.51 20.57 -2.01
C ASP A 271 8.29 21.31 -2.60
N ASP A 272 7.71 20.80 -3.69
CA ASP A 272 6.54 21.40 -4.37
C ASP A 272 5.19 21.00 -3.74
N ARG A 273 5.23 20.27 -2.61
CA ARG A 273 4.06 19.88 -1.82
C ARG A 273 4.06 20.61 -0.47
N TYR A 274 3.46 20.00 0.56
CA TYR A 274 3.24 20.62 1.87
C TYR A 274 4.52 20.74 2.74
N TYR A 275 5.70 20.81 2.14
CA TYR A 275 6.97 20.86 2.86
C TYR A 275 7.02 22.07 3.81
N GLU A 276 6.79 23.27 3.27
CA GLU A 276 6.81 24.52 4.04
C GLU A 276 5.74 24.55 5.12
N GLU A 277 4.54 24.04 4.83
CA GLU A 277 3.45 23.94 5.80
C GLU A 277 3.83 23.02 6.96
N ILE A 278 4.44 21.87 6.69
CA ILE A 278 4.88 20.93 7.72
C ILE A 278 6.05 21.50 8.52
N VAL A 279 7.03 22.15 7.87
CA VAL A 279 8.14 22.83 8.54
C VAL A 279 7.62 23.87 9.52
N ASN A 280 6.70 24.72 9.07
CA ASN A 280 6.17 25.83 9.86
C ASN A 280 5.06 25.43 10.84
N ALA A 281 4.49 24.23 10.71
CA ALA A 281 3.49 23.71 11.63
C ALA A 281 4.04 23.66 13.06
N ARG A 282 3.26 24.25 13.98
CA ARG A 282 3.58 24.28 15.42
C ARG A 282 3.64 22.87 16.01
N GLU A 283 2.71 22.01 15.60
CA GLU A 283 2.66 20.61 15.98
C GLU A 283 2.11 19.75 14.84
N LEU A 284 2.35 18.44 14.93
CA LEU A 284 1.75 17.47 14.01
C LEU A 284 0.41 16.99 14.57
N GLU A 285 -0.62 17.09 13.75
CA GLU A 285 -2.01 16.74 14.08
C GLU A 285 -2.43 15.47 13.33
N PHE A 286 -2.79 14.42 14.08
CA PHE A 286 -3.18 13.12 13.50
C PHE A 286 -4.66 13.13 13.08
N GLU A 287 -5.00 13.88 12.04
CA GLU A 287 -6.38 14.06 11.59
C GLU A 287 -6.75 13.21 10.37
N MET A 288 -5.78 12.93 9.50
CA MET A 288 -6.08 12.33 8.21
C MET A 288 -6.38 10.84 8.38
N SER A 289 -7.61 10.45 8.08
CA SER A 289 -8.02 9.05 8.13
C SER A 289 -8.95 8.70 6.97
N ASP A 290 -8.73 7.50 6.44
CA ASP A 290 -9.65 6.89 5.48
C ASP A 290 -9.70 5.38 5.75
N TRP A 291 -10.72 4.96 6.49
CA TRP A 291 -10.92 3.57 6.86
C TRP A 291 -11.64 2.76 5.78
N GLN A 292 -11.99 3.37 4.64
CA GLN A 292 -12.57 2.63 3.53
C GLN A 292 -11.60 1.58 3.05
N ILE A 293 -12.10 0.38 2.76
CA ILE A 293 -11.28 -0.71 2.21
C ILE A 293 -10.64 -0.23 0.90
N ALA A 294 -9.37 -0.55 0.70
CA ALA A 294 -8.63 -0.28 -0.53
C ALA A 294 -9.04 -1.25 -1.65
N ASP A 295 -10.34 -1.33 -1.95
CA ASP A 295 -10.92 -2.23 -2.93
C ASP A 295 -11.20 -1.54 -4.27
N LEU A 296 -11.09 -2.28 -5.37
CA LEU A 296 -11.37 -1.82 -6.73
C LEU A 296 -12.78 -1.26 -6.90
N THR A 297 -13.77 -1.85 -6.22
CA THR A 297 -15.17 -1.45 -6.34
C THR A 297 -15.60 -0.43 -5.26
N GLY A 298 -14.65 -0.02 -4.42
CA GLY A 298 -14.75 1.10 -3.47
C GLY A 298 -15.71 0.87 -2.32
N GLY A 299 -16.14 -0.38 -2.05
CA GLY A 299 -17.08 -0.72 -0.97
C GLY A 299 -18.39 0.08 -0.98
N ALA A 300 -18.65 0.81 -2.06
CA ALA A 300 -19.62 1.89 -2.11
C ALA A 300 -20.98 1.33 -2.51
N ARG A 301 -21.92 1.29 -1.56
CA ARG A 301 -23.32 0.96 -1.86
C ARG A 301 -23.89 1.98 -2.85
N ASN A 302 -24.41 1.48 -3.98
CA ASN A 302 -25.09 2.32 -4.96
C ASN A 302 -26.47 2.70 -4.45
N TYR A 303 -26.72 4.01 -4.35
CA TYR A 303 -28.03 4.54 -3.97
C TYR A 303 -28.61 5.35 -5.13
N GLY A 304 -29.83 4.98 -5.53
CA GLY A 304 -30.57 5.73 -6.54
C GLY A 304 -29.89 5.73 -7.90
N GLY A 305 -29.91 4.55 -8.51
CA GLY A 305 -29.94 4.40 -9.94
C GLY A 305 -30.67 3.08 -10.12
N SER A 306 -31.89 3.10 -10.66
CA SER A 306 -32.28 1.93 -11.43
C SER A 306 -31.23 1.87 -12.54
N ALA A 307 -30.21 1.03 -12.38
CA ALA A 307 -29.47 0.57 -13.52
C ALA A 307 -30.55 0.08 -14.47
N MET A 308 -30.66 0.76 -15.60
CA MET A 308 -31.63 0.46 -16.64
C MET A 308 -31.19 -0.87 -17.27
N ILE A 309 -31.32 -1.96 -16.52
CA ILE A 309 -30.85 -3.31 -16.86
C ILE A 309 -31.78 -4.00 -17.85
N ASN A 310 -32.92 -3.39 -18.16
CA ASN A 310 -33.84 -3.83 -19.18
C ASN A 310 -33.29 -3.47 -20.57
N SER A 311 -33.26 -4.45 -21.48
CA SER A 311 -32.67 -4.34 -22.82
C SER A 311 -33.20 -3.15 -23.63
N ALA A 312 -34.46 -2.75 -23.41
CA ALA A 312 -35.08 -1.58 -24.06
C ALA A 312 -34.41 -0.26 -23.69
N ALA A 313 -33.87 -0.17 -22.48
CA ALA A 313 -33.29 1.04 -21.93
C ALA A 313 -31.79 1.17 -22.25
N LEU A 314 -31.10 0.04 -22.41
CA LEU A 314 -29.78 -0.05 -23.03
C LEU A 314 -29.84 0.35 -24.52
N LEU A 315 -30.88 -0.08 -25.24
CA LEU A 315 -31.13 0.33 -26.63
C LEU A 315 -31.50 1.82 -26.77
N ASP A 316 -32.18 2.39 -25.78
CA ASP A 316 -32.52 3.82 -25.75
C ASP A 316 -31.30 4.70 -25.49
N ALA A 317 -30.40 4.28 -24.60
CA ALA A 317 -29.11 4.96 -24.37
C ALA A 317 -28.23 4.98 -25.63
N VAL A 318 -28.19 3.88 -26.38
CA VAL A 318 -27.49 3.79 -27.68
C VAL A 318 -28.13 4.71 -28.73
N ARG A 319 -29.46 4.87 -28.71
CA ARG A 319 -30.18 5.74 -29.65
C ARG A 319 -30.13 7.22 -29.31
N SER A 320 -30.24 7.59 -28.03
CA SER A 320 -30.29 8.99 -27.60
C SER A 320 -28.98 9.73 -27.89
N GLU A 321 -27.84 9.05 -27.77
CA GLU A 321 -26.53 9.64 -28.06
C GLU A 321 -26.24 9.70 -29.57
N GLN A 322 -26.80 8.77 -30.35
CA GLN A 322 -26.75 8.79 -31.83
C GLN A 322 -27.64 9.89 -32.43
N MET A 323 -28.70 10.31 -31.73
CA MET A 323 -29.53 11.45 -32.13
C MET A 323 -28.96 12.80 -31.71
N MET A 324 -28.13 12.87 -30.67
CA MET A 324 -27.50 14.13 -30.22
C MET A 324 -26.39 14.61 -31.17
N TYR A 325 -25.89 13.76 -32.06
CA TYR A 325 -24.91 14.10 -33.11
C TYR A 325 -25.49 14.24 -34.51
N ASN A 326 -26.82 14.07 -34.69
CA ASN A 326 -27.44 14.07 -36.01
C ASN A 326 -28.33 15.31 -36.29
N GLU A 327 -28.22 16.36 -35.47
CA GLU A 327 -28.70 17.70 -35.83
C GLU A 327 -27.56 18.50 -36.47
N GLY A 328 -27.24 18.16 -37.71
CA GLY A 328 -26.46 19.03 -38.60
C GLY A 328 -25.36 18.35 -39.39
N SER A 329 -25.68 17.45 -40.31
CA SER A 329 -24.94 17.32 -41.57
C SER A 329 -25.63 16.33 -42.52
N SER A 330 -26.20 16.85 -43.59
CA SER A 330 -26.52 16.05 -44.76
C SER A 330 -25.23 15.77 -45.56
N GLY A 331 -24.81 14.50 -45.61
CA GLY A 331 -23.97 13.98 -46.69
C GLY A 331 -22.67 13.30 -46.27
N GLY A 332 -22.45 12.12 -46.85
CA GLY A 332 -21.10 11.56 -47.03
C GLY A 332 -20.65 10.54 -45.99
N MET A 333 -21.03 9.29 -46.21
CA MET A 333 -20.52 8.10 -45.50
C MET A 333 -19.11 7.78 -46.01
N THR A 334 -18.06 7.99 -45.21
CA THR A 334 -16.77 7.27 -45.30
C THR A 334 -15.95 7.39 -44.00
N GLY A 335 -15.80 6.29 -43.26
CA GLY A 335 -14.47 5.88 -42.78
C GLY A 335 -14.03 6.09 -41.33
N VAL A 336 -14.92 6.28 -40.34
CA VAL A 336 -14.53 6.35 -38.91
C VAL A 336 -15.40 5.46 -38.01
N GLU A 337 -15.78 4.27 -38.48
CA GLU A 337 -16.77 3.42 -37.78
C GLU A 337 -16.19 2.25 -36.97
N THR A 338 -14.90 1.95 -37.01
CA THR A 338 -14.40 0.70 -36.37
C THR A 338 -13.87 0.85 -34.94
N SER A 339 -13.38 2.02 -34.53
CA SER A 339 -12.82 2.22 -33.17
C SER A 339 -13.84 2.65 -32.13
N LEU A 340 -14.82 3.47 -32.53
CA LEU A 340 -15.88 3.95 -31.64
C LEU A 340 -16.87 2.83 -31.29
N ASP A 341 -17.24 1.99 -32.25
CA ASP A 341 -18.18 0.88 -32.05
C ASP A 341 -17.63 -0.18 -31.08
N GLN A 342 -16.33 -0.47 -31.14
CA GLN A 342 -15.67 -1.36 -30.18
C GLN A 342 -15.68 -0.77 -28.76
N SER A 343 -15.40 0.53 -28.62
CA SER A 343 -15.42 1.20 -27.31
C SER A 343 -16.83 1.22 -26.68
N MET A 344 -17.87 1.34 -27.51
CA MET A 344 -19.28 1.32 -27.09
C MET A 344 -19.73 -0.09 -26.70
N VAL A 345 -19.38 -1.12 -27.48
CA VAL A 345 -19.65 -2.52 -27.15
C VAL A 345 -18.91 -2.93 -25.86
N GLN A 346 -17.69 -2.46 -25.67
CA GLN A 346 -16.91 -2.74 -24.47
C GLN A 346 -17.49 -2.02 -23.23
N LYS A 347 -17.88 -0.75 -23.35
CA LYS A 347 -18.59 -0.01 -22.28
C LYS A 347 -19.93 -0.67 -21.93
N ALA A 348 -20.71 -1.11 -22.91
CA ALA A 348 -21.98 -1.81 -22.68
C ALA A 348 -21.78 -3.17 -21.99
N ARG A 349 -20.76 -3.94 -22.38
CA ARG A 349 -20.39 -5.20 -21.71
C ARG A 349 -19.94 -4.97 -20.26
N MET A 350 -19.14 -3.92 -20.01
CA MET A 350 -18.69 -3.57 -18.66
C MET A 350 -19.84 -3.06 -17.77
N ALA A 351 -20.77 -2.27 -18.32
CA ALA A 351 -21.99 -1.79 -17.64
C ALA A 351 -22.95 -2.92 -17.25
N THR A 352 -22.80 -4.12 -17.83
CA THR A 352 -23.55 -5.32 -17.43
C THR A 352 -22.93 -6.00 -16.21
N ARG A 353 -21.62 -5.77 -15.96
CA ARG A 353 -20.85 -6.43 -14.89
C ARG A 353 -20.66 -5.57 -13.65
N PHE A 354 -20.51 -4.25 -13.84
CA PHE A 354 -20.32 -3.30 -12.76
C PHE A 354 -21.39 -2.19 -12.80
N PRO A 355 -21.93 -1.80 -11.65
CA PRO A 355 -22.67 -0.55 -11.50
C PRO A 355 -21.94 0.66 -12.12
N ALA A 356 -22.69 1.58 -12.72
CA ALA A 356 -22.13 2.71 -13.46
C ALA A 356 -21.14 3.57 -12.65
N ILE A 357 -21.39 3.77 -11.35
CA ILE A 357 -20.52 4.55 -10.46
C ILE A 357 -19.17 3.84 -10.26
N GLN A 358 -19.16 2.52 -10.15
CA GLN A 358 -17.92 1.74 -9.99
C GLN A 358 -17.08 1.79 -11.27
N LEU A 359 -17.70 1.70 -12.44
CA LEU A 359 -17.00 1.86 -13.71
C LEU A 359 -16.39 3.24 -13.89
N GLU A 360 -17.11 4.29 -13.49
CA GLU A 360 -16.57 5.64 -13.51
C GLU A 360 -15.36 5.79 -12.58
N MET A 361 -15.41 5.19 -11.39
CA MET A 361 -14.27 5.17 -10.47
C MET A 361 -13.07 4.43 -11.07
N LEU A 362 -13.28 3.23 -11.59
CA LEU A 362 -12.23 2.43 -12.24
C LEU A 362 -11.60 3.18 -13.43
N GLN A 363 -12.40 3.87 -14.24
CA GLN A 363 -11.89 4.71 -15.34
C GLN A 363 -11.04 5.86 -14.82
N LYS A 364 -11.44 6.52 -13.72
CA LYS A 364 -10.65 7.59 -13.10
C LYS A 364 -9.34 7.07 -12.52
N LEU A 365 -9.36 5.93 -11.83
CA LEU A 365 -8.15 5.29 -11.30
C LEU A 365 -7.19 4.89 -12.43
N LYS A 366 -7.71 4.32 -13.52
CA LYS A 366 -6.90 4.00 -14.69
C LYS A 366 -6.30 5.25 -15.34
N ALA A 367 -7.09 6.30 -15.53
CA ALA A 367 -6.60 7.55 -16.07
C ALA A 367 -5.52 8.19 -15.16
N GLN A 368 -5.68 8.06 -13.84
CA GLN A 368 -4.68 8.49 -12.86
C GLN A 368 -3.38 7.69 -13.02
N HIS A 369 -3.47 6.36 -13.13
CA HIS A 369 -2.32 5.50 -13.41
C HIS A 369 -1.61 5.90 -14.71
N GLU A 370 -2.36 6.11 -15.79
CA GLU A 370 -1.80 6.55 -17.08
C GLU A 370 -1.06 7.89 -16.94
N MET A 371 -1.65 8.89 -16.25
CA MET A 371 -0.98 10.16 -15.98
C MET A 371 0.32 9.97 -15.20
N ASN A 372 0.31 9.12 -14.18
CA ASN A 372 1.47 8.86 -13.33
C ASN A 372 2.58 8.13 -14.07
N SER A 373 2.23 7.13 -14.89
CA SER A 373 3.18 6.35 -15.70
C SER A 373 3.89 7.18 -16.78
N GLY A 374 3.28 8.31 -17.21
CA GLY A 374 3.85 9.21 -18.22
C GLY A 374 4.84 10.24 -17.69
N THR A 375 5.00 10.37 -16.36
CA THR A 375 5.93 11.31 -15.69
C THR A 375 7.11 10.54 -15.11
N VAL A 376 7.98 10.03 -15.98
CA VAL A 376 9.31 9.58 -15.57
C VAL A 376 10.32 10.58 -16.17
N ASP A 377 10.59 11.66 -15.45
CA ASP A 377 11.77 12.48 -15.73
C ASP A 377 12.99 11.69 -15.22
N VAL A 378 13.62 10.95 -16.14
CA VAL A 378 14.92 10.34 -15.90
C VAL A 378 15.93 11.49 -15.74
N LYS A 379 16.24 11.87 -14.50
CA LYS A 379 17.46 12.63 -14.23
C LYS A 379 18.63 11.67 -14.42
N ASP A 380 19.17 11.64 -15.63
CA ASP A 380 20.48 11.06 -15.89
C ASP A 380 21.50 11.83 -15.06
N ILE A 381 21.86 11.28 -13.90
CA ILE A 381 23.00 11.77 -13.11
C ILE A 381 24.24 11.40 -13.93
N SER A 382 24.94 12.40 -14.45
CA SER A 382 26.21 12.18 -15.15
C SER A 382 27.24 11.56 -14.19
N GLU A 383 28.07 10.64 -14.69
CA GLU A 383 29.10 9.90 -13.92
C GLU A 383 30.08 10.80 -13.12
N GLU A 384 30.12 12.10 -13.40
CA GLU A 384 30.94 13.08 -12.68
C GLU A 384 30.35 13.44 -11.31
N GLU A 385 29.03 13.43 -11.13
CA GLU A 385 28.40 13.74 -9.84
C GLU A 385 28.56 12.58 -8.84
N ALA A 386 28.52 11.34 -9.32
CA ALA A 386 28.70 10.12 -8.52
C ALA A 386 30.11 9.99 -7.88
N LYS A 387 31.14 10.56 -8.51
CA LYS A 387 32.52 10.53 -7.98
C LYS A 387 32.79 11.63 -6.95
N SER A 388 32.05 12.72 -6.98
CA SER A 388 32.23 13.80 -5.99
C SER A 388 31.69 13.44 -4.60
N SER A 389 30.72 12.53 -4.53
CA SER A 389 30.12 12.04 -3.29
C SER A 389 30.92 10.96 -2.54
N SER A 390 31.90 10.31 -3.19
CA SER A 390 32.73 9.28 -2.55
C SER A 390 33.95 9.83 -1.80
N ASP A 391 34.37 11.06 -2.08
CA ASP A 391 35.62 11.64 -1.54
C ASP A 391 35.42 12.44 -0.25
N ASN A 392 34.22 12.44 0.32
CA ASN A 392 33.88 13.22 1.52
C ASN A 392 33.21 12.38 2.63
N LYS A 393 33.73 11.17 2.89
CA LYS A 393 33.46 10.43 4.13
C LYS A 393 34.72 9.75 4.66
#